data_AF-A0A925GB04-F1
#
_entry.id   AF-A0A925GB04-F1
#
_cell.length_a   1.000
_cell.length_b   1.000
_cell.length_c   1.000
_cell.angle_alpha   90.00
_cell.angle_beta   90.00
_cell.angle_gamma   90.00
#
_symmetry.space_group_name_H-M   'P 1'
#
loop_
_entity.id
_entity.type
_entity.pdbx_description
1 polymer ?
#
loop_
_entity_poly.entity_id
_entity_poly.type
_entity_poly.pdbx_seq_one_letter_code
_entity_poly.pdbx_strand_id
1 'polypeptide(L)' 'MEKYNLQVMLSDGSFADYEVQTARDAKTYELLQEGKPLASFEASTNGDWELIDNPGNIDEDLQQRISTQLNGFRV' A
#
# COMPACT_ATOMS: atom_id res chain seq x y z
N MET A 1 -16.26 -2.19 -1.75
CA MET A 1 -14.83 -1.88 -1.68
C MET A 1 -14.71 -0.52 -1.03
N GLU A 2 -13.92 -0.45 0.03
CA GLU A 2 -13.57 0.78 0.73
C GLU A 2 -12.31 1.36 0.08
N LYS A 3 -12.24 2.69 0.02
CA LYS A 3 -11.11 3.42 -0.56
C LYS A 3 -10.54 4.37 0.47
N TYR A 4 -9.22 4.41 0.56
CA TYR A 4 -8.49 5.22 1.51
C TYR A 4 -7.37 5.96 0.79
N ASN A 5 -7.11 7.21 1.19
CA ASN A 5 -5.94 7.93 0.71
C ASN A 5 -4.75 7.60 1.61
N LEU A 6 -3.63 7.23 1.01
CA LEU A 6 -2.38 6.91 1.65
C LEU A 6 -1.33 7.94 1.24
N GLN A 7 -0.81 8.70 2.20
CA GLN A 7 0.30 9.59 1.96
C GLN A 7 1.59 8.96 2.49
N VAL A 8 2.62 8.88 1.64
CA VAL A 8 3.91 8.27 1.97
C VAL A 8 5.00 9.30 1.79
N MET A 9 5.84 9.47 2.80
CA MET A 9 7.05 10.29 2.70
C MET A 9 8.17 9.49 2.01
N LEU A 10 8.67 10.01 0.89
CA LEU A 10 9.75 9.42 0.11
C LEU A 10 11.13 9.71 0.72
N SER A 11 12.16 9.06 0.19
CA SER A 11 13.54 9.18 0.67
C SER A 11 14.14 10.57 0.47
N ASP A 12 13.65 11.33 -0.51
CA ASP A 12 14.02 12.72 -0.76
C ASP A 12 13.29 13.74 0.14
N GLY A 13 12.41 13.25 1.03
CA GLY A 13 11.59 14.07 1.92
C GLY A 13 10.34 14.66 1.28
N SER A 14 10.06 14.36 0.01
CA SER A 14 8.79 14.67 -0.63
C SER A 14 7.69 13.70 -0.16
N PHE A 15 6.44 14.04 -0.47
CA PHE A 15 5.29 13.19 -0.19
C PHE A 15 4.68 12.71 -1.51
N ALA A 16 4.32 11.43 -1.55
CA ALA A 16 3.54 10.83 -2.62
C ALA A 16 2.18 10.39 -2.08
N ASP A 17 1.13 10.71 -2.82
CA ASP A 17 -0.23 10.30 -2.51
C ASP A 17 -0.61 9.07 -3.37
N TYR A 18 -1.20 8.09 -2.70
CA TYR A 18 -1.68 6.86 -3.30
C TYR A 18 -3.11 6.58 -2.84
N GLU A 19 -3.84 5.81 -3.64
CA GLU A 19 -5.16 5.31 -3.27
C GLU A 19 -5.04 3.84 -2.88
N VAL A 20 -5.60 3.46 -1.74
CA VAL A 20 -5.68 2.07 -1.29
C VAL A 20 -7.12 1.61 -1.46
N GLN A 21 -7.32 0.51 -2.16
CA GLN A 21 -8.61 -0.14 -2.34
C GLN A 21 -8.59 -1.51 -1.66
N THR A 22 -9.61 -1.78 -0.86
CA THR A 22 -9.77 -3.09 -0.23
C THR A 22 -11.25 -3.41 -0.05
N ALA A 23 -11.61 -4.69 0.05
CA ALA A 23 -12.95 -5.06 0.47
C ALA A 23 -13.02 -5.14 2.00
N ARG A 24 -14.21 -4.93 2.58
CA ARG A 24 -14.42 -5.13 4.00
C ARG A 24 -14.05 -6.59 4.35
N ASP A 25 -13.25 -6.77 5.39
CA ASP A 25 -12.72 -8.06 5.85
C ASP A 25 -11.73 -8.75 4.88
N ALA A 26 -11.27 -8.07 3.81
CA ALA A 26 -10.23 -8.60 2.95
C ALA A 26 -8.84 -8.43 3.57
N LYS A 27 -7.94 -9.37 3.25
CA LYS A 27 -6.52 -9.28 3.59
C LYS A 27 -5.70 -8.54 2.55
N THR A 28 -6.27 -8.34 1.36
CA THR A 28 -5.59 -7.74 0.22
C THR A 28 -5.92 -6.27 0.09
N TYR A 29 -4.89 -5.47 -0.13
CA TYR A 29 -4.94 -4.02 -0.28
C TYR A 29 -4.26 -3.67 -1.60
N GLU A 30 -5.06 -3.20 -2.54
CA GLU A 30 -4.60 -2.76 -3.85
C GLU A 30 -4.20 -1.30 -3.76
N LEU A 31 -2.96 -1.01 -4.10
CA LEU A 31 -2.43 0.35 -4.17
C LEU A 31 -2.53 0.86 -5.61
N LEU A 32 -3.06 2.06 -5.76
CA LEU A 32 -3.16 2.75 -7.03
C LEU A 32 -2.43 4.09 -6.96
N GLN A 33 -1.86 4.47 -8.08
CA GLN A 33 -1.31 5.80 -8.31
C GLN A 33 -2.06 6.41 -9.49
N GLU A 34 -2.72 7.55 -9.26
CA GLU A 34 -3.52 8.24 -10.28
C GLU A 34 -4.55 7.30 -10.94
N GLY A 35 -5.21 6.45 -10.15
CA GLY A 35 -6.20 5.47 -10.63
C GLY A 35 -5.64 4.26 -11.38
N LYS A 36 -4.31 4.08 -11.45
CA LYS A 36 -3.66 2.91 -12.07
C LYS A 36 -3.10 1.96 -11.02
N PRO A 37 -3.22 0.63 -11.21
CA PRO A 37 -2.59 -0.34 -10.30
C PRO A 37 -1.09 -0.11 -10.18
N LEU A 38 -0.61 0.04 -8.95
CA LEU A 38 0.80 0.25 -8.63
C LEU A 38 1.40 -1.01 -8.00
N ALA A 39 0.76 -1.53 -6.95
CA ALA A 39 1.18 -2.69 -6.18
C ALA A 39 0.00 -3.28 -5.40
N SER A 40 0.11 -4.53 -4.97
CA SER A 40 -0.87 -5.17 -4.07
C SER A 40 -0.16 -5.77 -2.89
N PHE A 41 -0.69 -5.52 -1.69
CA PHE A 41 -0.16 -6.02 -0.44
C PHE A 41 -1.18 -6.92 0.27
N GLU A 42 -0.71 -7.97 0.91
CA GLU A 42 -1.50 -8.83 1.79
C GLU A 42 -1.08 -8.63 3.25
N ALA A 43 -2.05 -8.39 4.13
CA ALA A 43 -1.83 -8.34 5.56
C ALA A 43 -1.69 -9.78 6.11
N SER A 44 -0.49 -10.11 6.59
CA SER A 44 -0.20 -11.39 7.22
C SER A 44 -0.88 -11.51 8.59
N THR A 45 -1.11 -12.75 9.03
CA THR A 45 -1.62 -13.02 10.38
C THR A 45 -0.71 -12.51 11.50
N ASN A 46 0.59 -12.33 11.22
CA ASN A 46 1.57 -11.86 12.19
C ASN A 46 1.65 -10.33 12.27
N GLY A 47 0.93 -9.61 11.40
CA GLY A 47 0.97 -8.15 11.30
C GLY A 47 2.06 -7.60 10.38
N ASP A 48 2.67 -8.47 9.59
CA ASP A 48 3.54 -8.07 8.50
C ASP A 48 2.70 -7.82 7.23
N TRP A 49 3.26 -7.07 6.28
CA TRP A 49 2.66 -6.81 4.98
C TRP A 49 3.52 -7.43 3.89
N GLU A 50 2.94 -8.35 3.12
CA GLU A 50 3.62 -9.04 2.05
C GLU A 50 3.21 -8.44 0.70
N LEU A 51 4.18 -8.11 -0.15
CA LEU A 51 3.92 -7.70 -1.52
C LEU A 51 3.54 -8.94 -2.35
N ILE A 52 2.34 -8.93 -2.94
CA ILE A 52 1.83 -10.05 -3.75
C ILE A 52 1.79 -9.74 -5.25
N ASP A 53 1.75 -8.45 -5.62
CA ASP A 53 1.83 -8.00 -7.01
C ASP A 53 2.50 -6.63 -7.10
N ASN A 54 3.27 -6.39 -8.17
CA ASN A 54 4.04 -5.17 -8.37
C ASN A 54 4.08 -4.72 -9.85
N PRO A 55 2.91 -4.41 -10.46
CA PRO A 55 2.84 -3.99 -11.86
C PRO A 55 3.53 -2.65 -12.12
N GLY A 56 3.61 -1.78 -11.12
CA GLY A 56 4.28 -0.49 -11.23
C GLY A 56 5.79 -0.53 -10.99
N ASN A 57 6.36 -1.71 -10.74
CA ASN A 57 7.79 -1.92 -10.49
C ASN A 57 8.36 -0.99 -9.40
N ILE A 58 7.63 -0.83 -8.29
CA ILE A 58 8.13 -0.07 -7.14
C ILE A 58 9.33 -0.77 -6.51
N ASP A 59 10.32 0.01 -6.09
CA ASP A 59 11.52 -0.50 -5.43
C ASP A 59 11.27 -0.92 -3.97
N GLU A 60 12.26 -1.56 -3.36
CA GLU A 60 12.16 -2.08 -1.99
C GLU A 60 12.00 -0.97 -0.93
N ASP A 61 12.61 0.22 -1.14
CA ASP A 61 12.46 1.35 -0.22
C ASP A 61 11.01 1.85 -0.21
N LEU A 62 10.40 2.03 -1.38
CA LEU A 62 9.01 2.43 -1.49
C LEU A 62 8.07 1.35 -0.93
N GLN A 63 8.33 0.06 -1.20
CA GLN A 63 7.57 -1.04 -0.61
C GLN A 63 7.56 -1.00 0.92
N GLN A 64 8.73 -0.86 1.56
CA GLN A 64 8.87 -0.79 3.01
C GLN A 64 8.11 0.41 3.61
N ARG A 65 8.18 1.57 2.95
CA ARG A 65 7.46 2.78 3.38
C ARG A 65 5.96 2.60 3.28
N ILE A 66 5.46 2.03 2.18
CA ILE A 66 4.03 1.72 2.01
C ILE A 66 3.56 0.75 3.09
N SER A 67 4.26 -0.37 3.30
CA SER A 67 3.91 -1.35 4.33
C SER A 67 3.85 -0.73 5.74
N THR A 68 4.78 0.19 6.03
CA THR A 68 4.77 0.95 7.30
C THR A 68 3.53 1.82 7.45
N GLN A 69 3.09 2.48 6.38
CA GLN A 69 1.88 3.31 6.42
C GLN A 69 0.60 2.46 6.45
N LEU A 70 0.56 1.34 5.72
CA LEU A 70 -0.55 0.39 5.71
C LEU A 70 -0.82 -0.22 7.09
N ASN A 71 0.22 -0.41 7.93
CA ASN A 71 0.04 -0.80 9.33
C ASN A 71 -0.87 0.15 10.12
N GLY A 72 -0.96 1.44 9.75
CA GLY A 72 -1.88 2.40 10.35
C GLY A 72 -3.34 2.23 9.93
N PHE A 73 -3.63 1.45 8.88
CA PHE A 73 -4.98 1.21 8.35
C PHE A 73 -5.61 -0.09 8.83
N ARG A 74 -4.91 -0.87 9.66
CA ARG A 74 -5.47 -2.12 10.19
C ARG A 74 -6.64 -1.78 11.14
N VAL A 75 -7.87 -1.91 10.63
CA VAL A 75 -9.12 -1.74 11.38
C VAL A 75 -9.46 -3.01 12.15
#